data_AF-R9XI29-F1
#
_entry.id   AF-R9XI29-F1
#
_cell.length_a   1.000
_cell.length_b   1.000
_cell.length_c   1.000
_cell.angle_alpha   90.00
_cell.angle_beta   90.00
_cell.angle_gamma   90.00
#
_symmetry.space_group_name_H-M   'P 1'
#
loop_
_entity.id
_entity.type
_entity.pdbx_description
1 polymer ?
#
loop_
_entity_poly.entity_id
_entity_poly.type
_entity_poly.pdbx_seq_one_letter_code
_entity_poly.pdbx_strand_id
1 'polypeptide(L)'
;MDVLFVQLMQGVQPVTRVYVLGMVGCIIAHNTGVIEPIKYDFSQIFHKRQYYKLLLSCFDVGTKFDAIYLAVTMFQLSYDEQMIGSSKRFLWFIAMVAVLTTGLAYAWDVKGEMPMVDMIKSNLTYYTTRTNIAAAGQIGFIRVPALLALLRIPILLRVQKFSLAMCSLSVLPGYVLYLMADVAERLFHIDLMRPPDEWF
;
A
#
# COMPACT_ATOMS: atom_id res chain seq x y z
N MET A 1 -15.70 27.25 3.43
CA MET A 1 -14.70 26.28 2.94
C MET A 1 -15.03 24.85 3.36
N ASP A 2 -15.80 24.64 4.43
CA ASP A 2 -16.16 23.30 4.91
C ASP A 2 -17.04 22.48 3.95
N VAL A 3 -17.93 23.13 3.19
CA VAL A 3 -18.84 22.44 2.26
C VAL A 3 -18.10 21.77 1.10
N LEU A 4 -17.05 22.41 0.57
CA LEU A 4 -16.19 21.83 -0.47
C LEU A 4 -15.40 20.63 0.06
N PHE A 5 -14.92 20.71 1.30
CA PHE A 5 -14.20 19.60 1.94
C PHE A 5 -15.13 18.40 2.18
N VAL A 6 -16.36 18.65 2.65
CA VAL A 6 -17.37 17.61 2.84
C VAL A 6 -17.78 16.98 1.50
N GLN A 7 -17.96 17.76 0.44
CA GLN A 7 -18.27 17.24 -0.91
C GLN A 7 -17.11 16.45 -1.53
N LEU A 8 -15.86 16.91 -1.34
CA LEU A 8 -14.69 16.19 -1.82
C LEU A 8 -14.51 14.86 -1.07
N MET A 9 -14.77 14.84 0.23
CA MET A 9 -14.78 13.61 1.00
C MET A 9 -15.92 12.69 0.57
N GLN A 10 -17.13 13.19 0.26
CA GLN A 10 -18.27 12.36 -0.16
C GLN A 10 -18.00 11.48 -1.40
N GLY A 11 -17.12 11.91 -2.32
CA GLY A 11 -16.72 11.13 -3.49
C GLY A 11 -15.65 10.05 -3.24
N VAL A 12 -15.01 10.06 -2.07
CA VAL A 12 -13.93 9.12 -1.73
C VAL A 12 -14.46 7.93 -0.95
N GLN A 13 -13.87 6.76 -1.17
CA GLN A 13 -14.28 5.53 -0.52
C GLN A 13 -13.99 5.52 1.00
N PRO A 14 -14.83 4.87 1.82
CA PRO A 14 -14.85 5.10 3.26
C PRO A 14 -13.55 4.67 3.97
N VAL A 15 -12.92 3.56 3.57
CA VAL A 15 -11.66 3.13 4.20
C VAL A 15 -10.54 4.08 3.83
N THR A 16 -10.49 4.53 2.57
CA THR A 16 -9.54 5.54 2.11
C THR A 16 -9.66 6.84 2.92
N ARG A 17 -10.88 7.29 3.26
CA ARG A 17 -11.07 8.48 4.12
C ARG A 17 -10.40 8.31 5.48
N VAL A 18 -10.67 7.18 6.14
CA VAL A 18 -10.10 6.86 7.46
C VAL A 18 -8.57 6.75 7.36
N TYR A 19 -8.06 6.13 6.30
CA TYR A 19 -6.63 5.98 6.07
C TYR A 19 -5.92 7.34 5.94
N VAL A 20 -6.48 8.24 5.12
CA VAL A 20 -5.94 9.59 4.94
C VAL A 20 -6.02 10.41 6.23
N LEU A 21 -7.11 10.28 7.00
CA LEU A 21 -7.20 10.91 8.33
C LEU A 21 -6.11 10.38 9.27
N GLY A 22 -5.80 9.09 9.22
CA GLY A 22 -4.68 8.49 9.94
C GLY A 22 -3.32 9.10 9.56
N MET A 23 -3.10 9.33 8.26
CA MET A 23 -1.87 10.00 7.77
C MET A 23 -1.77 11.44 8.28
N VAL A 24 -2.84 12.22 8.19
CA VAL A 24 -2.88 13.59 8.73
C VAL A 24 -2.62 13.59 10.23
N GLY A 25 -3.22 12.65 10.97
CA GLY A 25 -2.99 12.46 12.40
C GLY A 25 -1.51 12.20 12.72
N CYS A 26 -0.83 11.34 11.94
CA CYS A 26 0.60 11.07 12.11
C CYS A 26 1.46 12.31 11.83
N ILE A 27 1.14 13.10 10.80
CA ILE A 27 1.85 14.35 10.49
C ILE A 27 1.73 15.35 11.66
N ILE A 28 0.51 15.52 12.21
CA ILE A 28 0.29 16.39 13.37
C ILE A 28 1.05 15.87 14.59
N ALA A 29 1.03 14.56 14.84
CA ALA A 29 1.73 13.94 15.96
C ALA A 29 3.26 14.11 15.87
N HIS A 30 3.83 14.04 14.67
CA HIS A 30 5.24 14.36 14.42
C HIS A 30 5.53 15.85 14.66
N ASN A 31 4.70 16.75 14.14
CA ASN A 31 4.89 18.20 14.27
C ASN A 31 4.72 18.70 15.71
N THR A 32 3.93 18.00 16.52
CA THR A 32 3.75 18.29 17.96
C THR A 32 4.79 17.61 18.84
N GLY A 33 5.66 16.78 18.27
CA GLY A 33 6.69 16.03 19.01
C GLY A 33 6.14 14.88 19.86
N VAL A 34 4.89 14.47 19.64
CA VAL A 34 4.26 13.33 20.32
C VAL A 34 4.87 12.02 19.84
N ILE A 35 5.26 11.95 18.56
CA ILE A 35 5.89 10.79 17.94
C ILE A 35 7.23 11.21 17.36
N GLU A 36 8.27 10.39 17.59
CA GLU A 36 9.57 10.55 16.97
C GLU A 36 9.54 10.02 15.52
N PRO A 37 10.32 10.61 14.58
CA PRO A 37 10.40 10.14 13.20
C PRO A 37 10.71 8.64 13.16
N ILE A 38 9.81 7.87 12.53
CA ILE A 38 9.95 6.43 12.42
C ILE A 38 11.05 6.15 11.39
N LYS A 39 12.20 5.66 11.85
CA LYS A 39 13.20 5.09 10.96
C LYS A 39 12.66 3.74 10.48
N TYR A 40 12.43 3.61 9.17
CA TYR A 40 11.85 2.43 8.52
C TYR A 40 12.83 1.23 8.44
N ASP A 41 13.47 0.91 9.56
CA ASP A 41 14.31 -0.28 9.73
C ASP A 41 13.48 -1.34 10.47
N PHE A 42 12.82 -2.21 9.71
CA PHE A 42 11.94 -3.25 10.25
C PHE A 42 12.71 -4.22 11.17
N SER A 43 13.97 -4.54 10.85
CA SER A 43 14.82 -5.39 11.68
C SER A 43 14.98 -4.80 13.09
N GLN A 44 15.22 -3.49 13.20
CA GLN A 44 15.32 -2.82 14.50
C GLN A 44 13.99 -2.81 15.27
N ILE A 45 12.86 -2.63 14.58
CA ILE A 45 11.53 -2.62 15.19
C ILE A 45 11.23 -3.99 15.84
N PHE A 46 11.54 -5.08 15.15
CA PHE A 46 11.39 -6.44 15.67
C PHE A 46 12.32 -6.73 16.84
N HIS A 47 13.62 -6.37 16.74
CA HIS A 47 14.57 -6.57 17.83
C HIS A 47 14.21 -5.79 19.10
N LYS A 48 13.69 -4.56 18.96
CA LYS A 48 13.27 -3.72 20.09
C LYS A 48 11.84 -3.99 20.55
N ARG A 49 11.12 -4.93 19.94
CA ARG A 49 9.71 -5.26 20.22
C ARG A 49 8.76 -4.06 20.17
N GLN A 50 9.05 -3.08 19.33
CA GLN A 50 8.26 -1.83 19.21
C GLN A 50 7.14 -1.98 18.18
N TYR A 51 6.28 -2.99 18.34
CA TYR A 51 5.25 -3.35 17.35
C TYR A 51 4.26 -2.22 17.02
N TYR A 52 4.01 -1.31 17.97
CA TYR A 52 3.18 -0.13 17.72
C TYR A 52 3.74 0.77 16.61
N LYS A 53 5.07 0.85 16.44
CA LYS A 53 5.71 1.60 15.35
C LYS A 53 5.44 0.98 13.98
N LEU A 54 5.21 -0.34 13.93
CA LEU A 54 4.85 -1.04 12.71
C LEU A 54 3.43 -0.67 12.26
N LEU A 55 2.49 -0.61 13.21
CA LEU A 55 1.13 -0.12 12.93
C LEU A 55 1.14 1.35 12.50
N LEU A 56 1.88 2.20 13.22
CA LEU A 56 2.02 3.61 12.85
C LEU A 56 2.69 3.79 11.48
N SER A 57 3.67 2.96 11.13
CA SER A 57 4.37 3.05 9.83
C SER A 57 3.41 2.96 8.65
N CYS A 58 2.29 2.23 8.79
CA CYS A 58 1.26 2.11 7.76
C CYS A 58 0.59 3.45 7.43
N PHE A 59 0.67 4.45 8.31
CA PHE A 59 0.09 5.78 8.10
C PHE A 59 1.15 6.88 8.07
N ASP A 60 2.39 6.58 8.46
CA ASP A 60 3.45 7.55 8.54
C ASP A 60 4.00 7.91 7.14
N VAL A 61 4.08 9.22 6.89
CA VAL A 61 4.66 9.82 5.68
C VAL A 61 5.81 10.77 6.01
N GLY A 62 6.23 10.79 7.28
CA GLY A 62 7.23 11.70 7.82
C GLY A 62 6.65 13.03 8.27
N THR A 63 7.55 13.98 8.52
CA THR A 63 7.22 15.26 9.17
C THR A 63 6.76 16.34 8.20
N LYS A 64 7.08 16.21 6.91
CA LYS A 64 6.76 17.22 5.89
C LYS A 64 5.33 17.03 5.39
N PHE A 65 4.48 18.01 5.66
CA PHE A 65 3.15 18.06 5.06
C PHE A 65 3.27 18.42 3.57
N ASP A 66 2.95 17.45 2.70
CA ASP A 66 2.82 17.66 1.26
C ASP A 66 1.37 17.37 0.83
N ALA A 67 0.62 18.44 0.56
CA ALA A 67 -0.77 18.37 0.15
C ALA A 67 -0.96 17.66 -1.19
N ILE A 68 0.02 17.78 -2.11
CA ILE A 68 -0.04 17.14 -3.42
C ILE A 68 0.13 15.64 -3.25
N TYR A 69 1.13 15.22 -2.48
CA TYR A 69 1.35 13.81 -2.18
C TYR A 69 0.13 13.16 -1.52
N LEU A 70 -0.50 13.86 -0.57
CA LEU A 70 -1.69 13.38 0.14
C LEU A 70 -2.89 13.28 -0.80
N ALA A 71 -3.12 14.27 -1.67
CA ALA A 71 -4.17 14.22 -2.68
C ALA A 71 -3.97 13.07 -3.68
N VAL A 72 -2.76 12.91 -4.22
CA VAL A 72 -2.43 11.80 -5.14
C VAL A 72 -2.66 10.44 -4.46
N THR A 73 -2.22 10.31 -3.20
CA THR A 73 -2.42 9.08 -2.42
C THR A 73 -3.89 8.80 -2.15
N MET A 74 -4.68 9.82 -1.81
CA MET A 74 -6.13 9.72 -1.63
C MET A 74 -6.84 9.27 -2.90
N PHE A 75 -6.53 9.87 -4.06
CA PHE A 75 -7.13 9.47 -5.33
C PHE A 75 -6.76 8.03 -5.71
N GLN A 76 -5.49 7.65 -5.55
CA GLN A 76 -5.02 6.33 -5.92
C GLN A 76 -5.61 5.23 -5.03
N LEU A 77 -5.61 5.41 -3.70
CA LEU A 77 -6.22 4.47 -2.78
C LEU A 77 -7.74 4.38 -2.98
N SER A 78 -8.41 5.50 -3.28
CA SER A 78 -9.85 5.49 -3.56
C SER A 78 -10.18 4.75 -4.86
N TYR A 79 -9.32 4.84 -5.87
CA TYR A 79 -9.45 4.07 -7.10
C TYR A 79 -9.24 2.57 -6.84
N ASP A 80 -8.21 2.20 -6.07
CA ASP A 80 -7.94 0.82 -5.73
C ASP A 80 -9.07 0.20 -4.87
N GLU A 81 -9.62 0.96 -3.91
CA GLU A 81 -10.79 0.54 -3.10
C GLU A 81 -12.04 0.33 -3.98
N GLN A 82 -12.26 1.20 -4.97
CA GLN A 82 -13.34 1.03 -5.97
C GLN A 82 -13.14 -0.23 -6.80
N MET A 83 -11.92 -0.48 -7.29
CA MET A 83 -11.62 -1.64 -8.13
C MET A 83 -11.74 -2.97 -7.38
N ILE A 84 -11.50 -2.97 -6.06
CA ILE A 84 -11.68 -4.14 -5.18
C ILE A 84 -13.16 -4.35 -4.83
N GLY A 85 -13.99 -3.30 -4.92
CA GLY A 85 -15.46 -3.39 -4.86
C GLY A 85 -16.05 -3.57 -3.46
N SER A 86 -15.23 -3.87 -2.44
CA SER A 86 -15.67 -3.97 -1.05
C SER A 86 -14.62 -3.38 -0.11
N SER A 87 -15.06 -2.45 0.75
CA SER A 87 -14.25 -1.82 1.79
C SER A 87 -13.66 -2.82 2.78
N LYS A 88 -14.40 -3.88 3.13
CA LYS A 88 -13.88 -4.96 4.00
C LYS A 88 -12.72 -5.70 3.35
N ARG A 89 -12.88 -6.07 2.07
CA ARG A 89 -11.84 -6.75 1.28
C ARG A 89 -10.63 -5.84 1.11
N PHE A 90 -10.85 -4.56 0.87
CA PHE A 90 -9.78 -3.57 0.78
C PHE A 90 -8.97 -3.46 2.07
N LEU A 91 -9.65 -3.39 3.23
CA LEU A 91 -8.97 -3.37 4.53
C LEU A 91 -8.18 -4.66 4.79
N TRP A 92 -8.78 -5.81 4.49
CA TRP A 92 -8.10 -7.11 4.57
C TRP A 92 -6.85 -7.14 3.68
N PHE A 93 -6.96 -6.59 2.48
CA PHE A 93 -5.87 -6.56 1.53
C PHE A 93 -4.72 -5.65 1.98
N ILE A 94 -5.02 -4.48 2.54
CA ILE A 94 -4.02 -3.61 3.19
C ILE A 94 -3.30 -4.37 4.32
N ALA A 95 -4.05 -5.08 5.17
CA ALA A 95 -3.47 -5.84 6.27
C ALA A 95 -2.54 -6.96 5.77
N MET A 96 -2.97 -7.73 4.77
CA MET A 96 -2.17 -8.80 4.16
C MET A 96 -0.90 -8.26 3.49
N VAL A 97 -1.00 -7.16 2.75
CA VAL A 97 0.16 -6.49 2.15
C VAL A 97 1.13 -6.00 3.23
N ALA A 98 0.63 -5.40 4.31
CA ALA A 98 1.48 -4.92 5.40
C ALA A 98 2.21 -6.08 6.10
N VAL A 99 1.53 -7.19 6.37
CA VAL A 99 2.13 -8.40 6.97
C VAL A 99 3.20 -9.00 6.05
N LEU A 100 2.90 -9.17 4.76
CA LEU A 100 3.88 -9.72 3.81
C LEU A 100 5.07 -8.80 3.62
N THR A 101 4.84 -7.49 3.51
CA THR A 101 5.91 -6.50 3.34
C THR A 101 6.83 -6.50 4.55
N THR A 102 6.28 -6.52 5.78
CA THR A 102 7.09 -6.58 7.00
C THR A 102 7.82 -7.90 7.18
N GLY A 103 7.18 -9.03 6.87
CA GLY A 103 7.81 -10.35 6.92
C GLY A 103 8.97 -10.48 5.93
N LEU A 104 8.78 -10.04 4.68
CA LEU A 104 9.83 -10.05 3.65
C LEU A 104 10.94 -9.05 3.96
N ALA A 105 10.61 -7.87 4.46
CA ALA A 105 11.61 -6.87 4.86
C ALA A 105 12.50 -7.39 6.00
N TYR A 106 11.90 -8.09 6.97
CA TYR A 106 12.64 -8.75 8.05
C TYR A 106 13.53 -9.89 7.54
N ALA A 107 12.99 -10.76 6.67
CA ALA A 107 13.73 -11.91 6.14
C ALA A 107 14.94 -11.52 5.27
N TRP A 108 14.85 -10.41 4.52
CA TRP A 108 15.92 -9.92 3.65
C TRP A 108 16.80 -8.84 4.27
N ASP A 109 16.63 -8.52 5.55
CA ASP A 109 17.31 -7.41 6.26
C ASP A 109 17.36 -6.12 5.41
N VAL A 110 16.20 -5.75 4.84
CA VAL A 110 16.15 -4.64 3.89
C VAL A 110 16.31 -3.32 4.62
N LYS A 111 17.39 -2.62 4.30
CA LYS A 111 17.67 -1.27 4.80
C LYS A 111 17.22 -0.24 3.77
N GLY A 112 16.31 0.64 4.15
CA GLY A 112 15.81 1.70 3.28
C GLY A 112 14.83 2.65 3.98
N GLU A 113 14.64 3.83 3.40
CA GLU A 113 13.81 4.91 3.98
C GLU A 113 12.44 5.06 3.29
N MET A 114 12.04 4.12 2.43
CA MET A 114 10.75 4.24 1.76
C MET A 114 9.60 4.07 2.78
N PRO A 115 8.64 5.00 2.80
CA PRO A 115 7.48 4.87 3.68
C PRO A 115 6.68 3.62 3.35
N MET A 116 6.16 2.96 4.39
CA MET A 116 5.31 1.78 4.24
C MET A 116 4.03 2.12 3.45
N VAL A 117 3.51 3.35 3.57
CA VAL A 117 2.40 3.87 2.77
C VAL A 117 2.66 3.71 1.27
N ASP A 118 3.86 4.06 0.81
CA ASP A 118 4.21 3.95 -0.62
C ASP A 118 4.38 2.50 -1.05
N MET A 119 4.87 1.62 -0.16
CA MET A 119 4.93 0.18 -0.44
C MET A 119 3.55 -0.43 -0.57
N ILE A 120 2.63 -0.10 0.34
CA ILE A 120 1.24 -0.56 0.31
C ILE A 120 0.58 -0.09 -0.99
N LYS A 121 0.65 1.21 -1.28
CA LYS A 121 0.10 1.79 -2.52
C LYS A 121 0.62 1.10 -3.78
N SER A 122 1.93 0.84 -3.84
CA SER A 122 2.55 0.19 -5.00
C SER A 122 2.07 -1.24 -5.19
N ASN A 123 1.99 -2.01 -4.10
CA ASN A 123 1.52 -3.40 -4.13
C ASN A 123 0.02 -3.50 -4.41
N LEU A 124 -0.80 -2.59 -3.87
CA LEU A 124 -2.23 -2.48 -4.17
C LEU A 124 -2.46 -2.24 -5.65
N THR A 125 -1.81 -1.22 -6.21
CA THR A 125 -1.93 -0.89 -7.63
C THR A 125 -1.40 -2.02 -8.52
N TYR A 126 -0.33 -2.71 -8.12
CA TYR A 126 0.14 -3.89 -8.84
C TYR A 126 -0.93 -4.99 -8.90
N TYR A 127 -1.58 -5.26 -7.77
CA TYR A 127 -2.62 -6.28 -7.70
C TYR A 127 -3.87 -5.89 -8.50
N THR A 128 -4.41 -4.69 -8.30
CA THR A 128 -5.63 -4.22 -8.98
C THR A 128 -5.46 -4.20 -10.50
N THR A 129 -4.28 -3.79 -10.98
CA THR A 129 -3.97 -3.81 -12.41
C THR A 129 -3.81 -5.21 -12.98
N ARG A 130 -3.41 -6.19 -12.15
CA ARG A 130 -3.26 -7.58 -12.57
C ARG A 130 -4.58 -8.34 -12.58
N THR A 131 -5.51 -8.03 -11.69
CA THR A 131 -6.84 -8.65 -11.66
C THR A 131 -7.78 -8.03 -12.69
N ASN A 132 -7.77 -6.70 -12.84
CA ASN A 132 -8.64 -5.98 -13.76
C ASN A 132 -7.98 -5.68 -15.11
N ILE A 133 -7.47 -6.70 -15.78
CA ILE A 133 -6.78 -6.59 -17.08
C ILE A 133 -7.71 -5.98 -18.16
N ALA A 134 -9.01 -6.21 -18.06
CA ALA A 134 -10.00 -5.66 -18.99
C ALA A 134 -10.27 -4.15 -18.79
N ALA A 135 -10.20 -3.64 -17.55
CA ALA A 135 -10.44 -2.23 -17.24
C ALA A 135 -9.22 -1.34 -17.51
N ALA A 136 -8.04 -1.94 -17.58
CA ALA A 136 -6.74 -1.27 -17.71
C ALA A 136 -6.49 -0.58 -19.05
N GLY A 137 -7.33 -0.79 -20.07
CA GLY A 137 -7.11 -0.28 -21.42
C GLY A 137 -5.93 -0.97 -22.11
N GLN A 138 -6.18 -1.57 -23.27
CA GLN A 138 -5.13 -2.08 -24.16
C GLN A 138 -4.80 -1.00 -25.20
N ILE A 139 -3.57 -0.49 -25.19
CA ILE A 139 -3.03 0.26 -26.34
C ILE A 139 -2.29 -0.76 -27.20
N GLY A 140 -3.00 -1.38 -28.15
CA GLY A 140 -2.49 -2.45 -28.99
C GLY A 140 -2.12 -3.72 -28.20
N PHE A 141 -0.90 -4.23 -28.39
CA PHE A 141 -0.38 -5.42 -27.68
C PHE A 141 0.20 -5.12 -26.29
N ILE A 142 0.32 -3.84 -25.91
CA ILE A 142 1.01 -3.44 -24.68
C ILE A 142 -0.03 -3.18 -23.58
N ARG A 143 0.09 -3.94 -22.48
CA ARG A 143 -0.71 -3.76 -21.26
C ARG A 143 -0.11 -2.63 -20.42
N VAL A 144 -0.65 -1.43 -20.56
CA VAL A 144 -0.11 -0.17 -20.01
C VAL A 144 0.18 -0.19 -18.50
N PRO A 145 -0.68 -0.73 -17.62
CA PRO A 145 -0.44 -0.63 -16.19
C PRO A 145 0.61 -1.63 -15.66
N ALA A 146 0.70 -2.84 -16.25
CA ALA A 146 1.75 -3.78 -15.91
C ALA A 146 3.14 -3.26 -16.33
N LEU A 147 3.19 -2.56 -17.48
CA LEU A 147 4.41 -1.89 -17.93
C LEU A 147 4.79 -0.74 -16.98
N LEU A 148 3.83 0.07 -16.53
CA LEU A 148 4.07 1.16 -15.57
C LEU A 148 4.60 0.64 -14.23
N ALA A 149 4.04 -0.44 -13.70
CA ALA A 149 4.53 -1.07 -12.47
C ALA A 149 5.96 -1.61 -12.64
N LEU A 150 6.28 -2.21 -13.79
CA LEU A 150 7.63 -2.69 -14.10
C LEU A 150 8.62 -1.56 -14.39
N LEU A 151 8.18 -0.46 -15.02
CA LEU A 151 8.99 0.73 -15.29
C LEU A 151 9.33 1.50 -14.01
N ARG A 152 8.55 1.33 -12.94
CA ARG A 152 8.85 1.93 -11.64
C ARG A 152 10.15 1.39 -11.04
N ILE A 153 10.45 0.10 -11.22
CA ILE A 153 11.66 -0.55 -10.70
C ILE A 153 12.95 0.12 -11.22
N PRO A 154 13.19 0.29 -12.53
CA PRO A 154 14.38 0.97 -13.02
C PRO A 154 14.44 2.45 -12.65
N ILE A 155 13.29 3.13 -12.49
CA ILE A 155 13.24 4.51 -12.00
C ILE A 155 13.73 4.59 -10.54
N LEU A 156 13.23 3.72 -9.66
CA LEU A 156 13.64 3.65 -8.25
C LEU A 156 15.14 3.30 -8.13
N LEU A 157 15.64 2.38 -8.95
CA LEU A 157 17.05 2.00 -8.97
C LEU A 157 17.97 3.12 -9.46
N ARG A 158 17.63 3.79 -10.57
CA ARG A 158 18.52 4.81 -11.17
C ARG A 158 18.40 6.18 -10.53
N VAL A 159 17.18 6.63 -10.21
CA VAL A 159 16.92 8.00 -9.74
C VAL A 159 17.08 8.08 -8.22
N GLN A 160 16.48 7.13 -7.49
CA GLN A 160 16.46 7.15 -6.03
C GLN A 160 17.56 6.30 -5.39
N LYS A 161 18.37 5.59 -6.20
CA LYS A 161 19.51 4.76 -5.77
C LYS A 161 19.13 3.74 -4.68
N PHE A 162 17.90 3.25 -4.70
CA PHE A 162 17.47 2.22 -3.76
C PHE A 162 18.11 0.86 -4.07
N SER A 163 18.21 0.01 -3.06
CA SER A 163 18.69 -1.36 -3.23
C SER A 163 17.68 -2.18 -4.05
N LEU A 164 18.18 -3.20 -4.76
CA LEU A 164 17.33 -4.14 -5.50
C LEU A 164 16.30 -4.83 -4.59
N ALA A 165 16.69 -5.16 -3.36
CA ALA A 165 15.79 -5.74 -2.36
C ALA A 165 14.67 -4.77 -1.94
N MET A 166 14.95 -3.48 -1.85
CA MET A 166 13.93 -2.47 -1.57
C MET A 166 12.96 -2.31 -2.74
N CYS A 167 13.49 -2.33 -3.97
CA CYS A 167 12.66 -2.25 -5.16
C CYS A 167 11.78 -3.49 -5.32
N SER A 168 12.27 -4.69 -4.99
CA SER A 168 11.46 -5.92 -5.05
C SER A 168 10.32 -5.88 -4.03
N LEU A 169 10.53 -5.34 -2.82
CA LEU A 169 9.45 -5.18 -1.83
C LEU A 169 8.28 -4.31 -2.31
N SER A 170 8.47 -3.44 -3.28
CA SER A 170 7.39 -2.60 -3.83
C SER A 170 6.41 -3.35 -4.75
N VAL A 171 6.75 -4.57 -5.19
CA VAL A 171 5.96 -5.37 -6.15
C VAL A 171 5.73 -6.81 -5.68
N LEU A 172 6.71 -7.39 -5.00
CA LEU A 172 6.74 -8.81 -4.64
C LEU A 172 5.61 -9.22 -3.68
N PRO A 173 5.28 -8.46 -2.61
CA PRO A 173 4.10 -8.76 -1.78
C PRO A 173 2.81 -8.86 -2.59
N GLY A 174 2.56 -7.92 -3.51
CA GLY A 174 1.39 -7.93 -4.40
C GLY A 174 1.38 -9.13 -5.34
N TYR A 175 2.54 -9.51 -5.88
CA TYR A 175 2.67 -10.70 -6.71
C TYR A 175 2.41 -12.00 -5.94
N VAL A 176 2.98 -12.14 -4.73
CA VAL A 176 2.75 -13.30 -3.87
C VAL A 176 1.27 -13.41 -3.51
N LEU A 177 0.61 -12.30 -3.18
CA LEU A 177 -0.83 -12.30 -2.89
C LEU A 177 -1.67 -12.72 -4.09
N TYR A 178 -1.34 -12.22 -5.28
CA TYR A 178 -2.01 -12.64 -6.51
C TYR A 178 -1.86 -14.15 -6.73
N LEU A 179 -0.64 -14.69 -6.57
CA LEU A 179 -0.39 -16.11 -6.77
C LEU A 179 -1.09 -16.98 -5.71
N MET A 180 -1.07 -16.57 -4.44
CA MET A 180 -1.78 -17.27 -3.37
C MET A 180 -3.29 -17.27 -3.59
N ALA A 181 -3.86 -16.16 -4.07
CA ALA A 181 -5.28 -16.10 -4.42
C ALA A 181 -5.65 -17.05 -5.56
N ASP A 182 -4.88 -17.04 -6.67
CA ASP A 182 -5.13 -17.93 -7.82
C ASP A 182 -4.98 -19.41 -7.44
N VAL A 183 -3.98 -19.74 -6.62
CA VAL A 183 -3.79 -21.12 -6.11
C VAL A 183 -4.93 -21.52 -5.17
N ALA A 184 -5.35 -20.64 -4.26
CA ALA A 184 -6.42 -20.93 -3.31
C ALA A 184 -7.77 -21.12 -4.01
N GLU A 185 -8.07 -20.29 -5.01
CA GLU A 185 -9.28 -20.40 -5.81
C GLU A 185 -9.32 -21.71 -6.60
N ARG A 186 -8.19 -22.12 -7.20
CA ARG A 186 -8.12 -23.35 -8.00
C ARG A 186 -8.11 -24.64 -7.18
N LEU A 187 -7.44 -24.64 -6.03
CA LEU A 187 -7.28 -25.86 -5.21
C LEU A 187 -8.39 -26.03 -4.18
N PHE A 188 -8.84 -24.93 -3.57
CA PHE A 188 -9.77 -24.96 -2.44
C PHE A 188 -11.12 -24.32 -2.74
N HIS A 189 -11.28 -23.67 -3.90
CA HIS A 189 -12.46 -22.87 -4.25
C HIS A 189 -12.75 -21.75 -3.23
N ILE A 190 -11.70 -21.28 -2.54
CA ILE A 190 -11.78 -20.20 -1.54
C ILE A 190 -11.21 -18.93 -2.16
N ASP A 191 -11.95 -17.82 -2.01
CA ASP A 191 -11.51 -16.48 -2.38
C ASP A 191 -10.69 -15.88 -1.22
N LEU A 192 -9.36 -16.03 -1.26
CA LEU A 192 -8.43 -15.57 -0.23
C LEU A 192 -8.48 -14.04 0.01
N MET A 193 -9.05 -13.29 -0.94
CA MET A 193 -9.18 -11.84 -0.90
C MET A 193 -10.43 -11.39 -0.14
N ARG A 194 -11.31 -12.33 0.18
CA ARG A 194 -12.31 -12.12 1.21
C ARG A 194 -11.66 -12.20 2.59
N PRO A 195 -12.17 -11.43 3.56
CA PRO A 195 -11.77 -11.65 4.94
C PRO A 195 -12.23 -13.04 5.41
N PRO A 196 -11.57 -13.63 6.41
CA PRO A 196 -11.80 -15.03 6.81
C PRO A 196 -13.20 -15.32 7.34
N ASP A 197 -13.98 -14.30 7.72
CA ASP A 197 -15.40 -14.40 8.08
C ASP A 197 -16.31 -14.72 6.87
N GLU A 198 -15.82 -14.57 5.63
CA GLU A 198 -16.57 -14.76 4.39
C GLU A 198 -16.03 -15.93 3.52
N TRP A 199 -15.15 -16.78 4.07
CA TRP A 199 -14.56 -17.92 3.34
C TRP A 199 -15.49 -19.15 3.27
N PHE A 200 -16.51 -19.23 4.12
CA PHE A 200 -17.44 -20.35 4.25
C PHE A 200 -18.90 -19.90 4.05
#